data_AF-A0A953WBL1-F1
#
_entry.id   AF-A0A953WBL1-F1
#
_cell.length_a   1.000
_cell.length_b   1.000
_cell.length_c   1.000
_cell.angle_alpha   90.00
_cell.angle_beta   90.00
_cell.angle_gamma   90.00
#
_symmetry.space_group_name_H-M   'P 1'
#
loop_
_entity.id
_entity.type
_entity.pdbx_description
1 polymer ?
#
loop_
_entity_poly.entity_id
_entity_poly.type
_entity_poly.pdbx_seq_one_letter_code
_entity_poly.pdbx_strand_id
1 'polypeptide(L)' 'MDRQKSKFVDHISYQLRTPLATIIGFAEMLDGQMFGVLNDRQKDYMASILSASHHLRDLITDIIDLAAIDAGKLTIDPET' A
#
# COMPACT_ATOMS: atom_id res chain seq x y z
N MET A 1 -14.98 -16.83 -15.39
CA MET A 1 -14.07 -15.70 -15.70
C MET A 1 -13.56 -15.05 -14.41
N ASP A 2 -14.40 -14.91 -13.38
CA ASP A 2 -14.10 -14.07 -12.22
C ASP A 2 -13.05 -14.65 -11.26
N ARG A 3 -13.00 -15.98 -11.09
CA ARG A 3 -11.99 -16.64 -10.24
C ARG A 3 -10.55 -16.54 -10.77
N GLN A 4 -10.35 -16.42 -12.08
CA GLN A 4 -9.03 -16.22 -12.67
C GLN A 4 -8.60 -14.76 -12.57
N LYS A 5 -9.52 -13.81 -12.77
CA LYS A 5 -9.27 -12.38 -12.53
C LYS A 5 -8.95 -12.10 -11.07
N SER A 6 -9.72 -12.64 -10.13
CA SER A 6 -9.46 -12.50 -8.68
C SER A 6 -8.07 -13.05 -8.29
N LYS A 7 -7.72 -14.26 -8.74
CA LYS A 7 -6.36 -14.82 -8.51
C LYS A 7 -5.25 -13.97 -9.10
N PHE A 8 -5.47 -13.36 -10.26
CA PHE A 8 -4.49 -12.46 -10.88
C PHE A 8 -4.31 -11.18 -10.07
N VAL A 9 -5.40 -10.56 -9.63
CA VAL A 9 -5.38 -9.36 -8.79
C VAL A 9 -4.68 -9.63 -7.46
N ASP A 10 -5.01 -10.74 -6.78
CA ASP A 10 -4.35 -11.14 -5.53
C ASP A 10 -2.84 -11.30 -5.73
N HIS A 11 -2.43 -11.98 -6.81
CA HIS A 11 -1.02 -12.23 -7.11
C HIS A 11 -0.23 -10.94 -7.35
N ILE A 12 -0.74 -10.05 -8.20
CA ILE A 12 -0.08 -8.76 -8.49
C ILE A 12 -0.04 -7.89 -7.23
N SER A 13 -1.14 -7.83 -6.49
CA SER A 13 -1.20 -7.03 -5.27
C SER A 13 -0.20 -7.51 -4.22
N TYR A 14 -0.01 -8.82 -4.07
CA TYR A 14 1.03 -9.38 -3.20
C TYR A 14 2.44 -8.97 -3.65
N GLN A 15 2.72 -9.02 -4.96
CA GLN A 15 4.01 -8.59 -5.50
C GLN A 15 4.27 -7.09 -5.34
N LEU A 16 3.23 -6.25 -5.29
CA LEU A 16 3.35 -4.80 -5.07
C LEU A 16 3.49 -4.43 -3.58
N ARG A 17 2.92 -5.21 -2.65
CA ARG A 17 3.00 -4.94 -1.20
C ARG A 17 4.44 -4.89 -0.70
N THR A 18 5.29 -5.84 -1.09
CA THR A 18 6.69 -5.92 -0.62
C THR A 18 7.55 -4.72 -1.04
N PRO A 19 7.64 -4.33 -2.33
CA PRO A 19 8.39 -3.14 -2.73
C PRO A 19 7.79 -1.85 -2.16
N LEU A 20 6.46 -1.76 -2.04
CA LEU A 20 5.82 -0.59 -1.43
C LEU A 20 6.14 -0.45 0.06
N ALA A 21 6.11 -1.55 0.82
CA ALA A 21 6.51 -1.57 2.23
C ALA A 21 7.97 -1.14 2.40
N THR A 22 8.85 -1.56 1.48
CA THR A 22 10.25 -1.12 1.45
C THR A 22 10.36 0.39 1.24
N ILE A 23 9.62 0.95 0.27
CA ILE A 23 9.61 2.40 -0.02
C ILE A 23 9.10 3.19 1.20
N ILE A 24 7.97 2.78 1.78
CA ILE A 24 7.39 3.41 2.97
C ILE A 24 8.40 3.38 4.12
N GLY A 25 8.98 2.21 4.41
CA GLY A 25 9.94 2.07 5.50
C GLY A 25 11.16 2.98 5.31
N PHE A 26 11.76 3.04 4.12
CA PHE A 26 12.88 3.96 3.88
C PHE A 26 12.47 5.43 3.97
N ALA A 27 11.28 5.79 3.47
CA ALA A 27 10.76 7.14 3.56
C ALA A 27 10.51 7.56 5.02
N GLU A 28 9.89 6.69 5.83
CA GLU A 28 9.66 6.92 7.26
C GLU A 28 10.98 7.04 8.03
N MET A 29 12.00 6.25 7.68
CA MET A 29 13.31 6.36 8.32
C MET A 29 14.01 7.69 8.01
N LEU A 30 13.86 8.19 6.78
CA LEU A 30 14.40 9.49 6.36
C LEU A 30 13.62 10.65 6.98
N ASP A 31 12.28 10.57 7.00
CA ASP A 31 11.39 11.56 7.63
C ASP A 31 11.64 11.67 9.14
N GLY A 32 11.85 10.53 9.79
CA GLY A 32 12.29 10.44 11.19
C GLY A 32 13.70 10.96 11.44
N GLN A 33 14.41 11.45 10.41
CA GLN A 33 15.74 12.04 10.47
C GLN A 33 16.79 11.11 11.12
N MET A 34 16.64 9.78 11.02
CA MET A 34 17.56 8.82 11.64
C MET A 34 18.98 8.86 11.07
N PHE A 35 19.16 9.45 9.89
CA PHE A 35 20.44 9.59 9.20
C PHE A 35 20.90 11.06 9.09
N GLY A 36 20.25 11.97 9.82
CA GLY A 36 20.56 13.40 9.82
C GLY A 36 19.35 14.28 9.53
N VAL A 37 19.52 15.58 9.77
CA VAL A 37 18.45 16.58 9.61
C VAL A 37 18.17 16.82 8.12
N LEU A 38 16.88 16.79 7.76
CA LEU A 38 16.44 17.16 6.42
C LEU A 38 16.34 18.69 6.31
N ASN A 39 16.74 19.24 5.17
CA ASN A 39 16.40 20.62 4.84
C ASN A 39 14.91 20.75 4.51
N ASP A 40 14.40 21.98 4.47
CA ASP A 40 12.95 22.22 4.33
C ASP A 40 12.37 21.63 3.05
N ARG A 41 13.09 21.75 1.92
CA ARG A 41 12.64 21.17 0.64
C ARG A 41 12.64 19.63 0.69
N GLN A 42 13.59 19.02 1.38
CA GLN A 42 13.61 17.57 1.58
C GLN A 42 12.42 17.09 2.42
N LYS A 43 12.02 17.87 3.45
CA LYS A 43 10.82 17.56 4.25
C LYS A 43 9.55 17.61 3.41
N ASP A 44 9.38 18.65 2.58
CA ASP A 44 8.23 18.79 1.69
C ASP A 44 8.13 17.60 0.71
N TYR A 45 9.26 17.18 0.15
CA TYR A 45 9.32 16.01 -0.72
C TYR A 45 9.04 14.72 0.04
N MET A 46 9.56 14.57 1.26
CA MET A 46 9.34 13.37 2.07
C MET A 46 7.86 13.22 2.45
N ALA A 47 7.21 14.31 2.87
CA ALA A 47 5.78 14.35 3.13
C ALA A 47 4.96 13.94 1.90
N SER A 48 5.35 14.44 0.72
CA SER A 48 4.70 14.09 -0.55
C SER A 48 4.89 12.61 -0.91
N ILE A 49 6.09 12.07 -0.74
CA ILE A 49 6.41 10.65 -1.00
C ILE A 49 5.63 9.75 -0.05
N LEU A 50 5.60 10.06 1.25
CA LEU A 50 4.85 9.29 2.25
C LEU A 50 3.35 9.31 1.95
N SER A 51 2.79 10.50 1.68
CA SER A 51 1.37 10.64 1.33
C SER A 51 1.02 9.83 0.08
N ALA A 52 1.83 9.89 -0.97
CA ALA A 52 1.59 9.14 -2.20
C ALA A 52 1.74 7.62 -1.98
N SER A 53 2.72 7.19 -1.17
CA SER A 53 2.97 5.77 -0.89
C SER A 53 1.85 5.15 -0.05
N HIS A 54 1.34 5.88 0.94
CA HIS A 54 0.17 5.44 1.72
C HIS A 54 -1.08 5.39 0.84
N HIS A 55 -1.33 6.41 0.02
CA HIS A 55 -2.46 6.39 -0.90
C HIS A 55 -2.41 5.20 -1.86
N LEU A 56 -1.22 4.88 -2.40
CA LEU A 56 -1.03 3.70 -3.25
C LEU A 56 -1.30 2.38 -2.50
N ARG A 57 -0.90 2.29 -1.23
CA ARG A 57 -1.17 1.12 -0.39
C ARG A 57 -2.67 0.93 -0.19
N ASP A 58 -3.40 2.03 0.03
CA ASP A 58 -4.83 1.99 0.25
C ASP A 58 -5.54 1.56 -1.04
N LEU A 59 -5.15 2.09 -2.21
CA LEU A 59 -5.66 1.64 -3.51
C LEU A 59 -5.40 0.15 -3.78
N ILE A 60 -4.23 -0.38 -3.41
CA ILE A 60 -3.94 -1.81 -3.53
C ILE A 60 -4.87 -2.63 -2.63
N THR A 61 -5.20 -2.11 -1.45
CA THR A 61 -6.11 -2.77 -0.50
C THR A 61 -7.53 -2.79 -1.07
N ASP A 62 -8.03 -1.65 -1.55
CA ASP A 62 -9.36 -1.53 -2.17
C ASP A 62 -9.52 -2.49 -3.36
N ILE A 63 -8.48 -2.64 -4.18
CA ILE A 63 -8.48 -3.54 -5.34
C ILE A 63 -8.59 -5.02 -4.91
N ILE A 64 -7.93 -5.41 -3.81
CA ILE A 64 -8.04 -6.77 -3.26
C ILE A 64 -9.45 -7.00 -2.73
N ASP A 65 -9.99 -6.05 -1.97
CA ASP A 65 -11.31 -6.16 -1.37
C ASP A 65 -12.38 -6.29 -2.45
N LEU A 66 -12.29 -5.49 -3.52
CA LEU A 66 -13.16 -5.60 -4.68
C LEU A 66 -13.06 -6.98 -5.36
N ALA A 67 -11.84 -7.48 -5.57
CA ALA A 67 -11.62 -8.79 -6.18
C ALA A 67 -12.19 -9.94 -5.32
N ALA A 68 -12.20 -9.78 -4.00
CA ALA A 68 -12.78 -10.74 -3.06
C ALA A 68 -14.33 -10.69 -3.05
N ILE A 69 -14.92 -9.49 -3.18
CA ILE A 69 -16.37 -9.30 -3.39
C ILE A 69 -16.82 -9.98 -4.68
N ASP A 70 -16.16 -9.68 -5.80
CA ASP A 70 -16.49 -10.23 -7.14
C ASP A 70 -16.33 -11.76 -7.21
N ALA A 71 -15.44 -12.32 -6.39
CA ALA A 71 -15.27 -13.76 -6.26
C ALA A 71 -16.33 -14.44 -5.38
N GLY A 72 -17.25 -13.67 -4.77
CA GLY A 72 -18.24 -14.17 -3.80
C GLY A 72 -17.62 -14.67 -2.50
N LYS A 73 -16.42 -14.18 -2.15
CA LYS A 73 -15.60 -14.69 -1.04
C LYS A 73 -15.55 -13.79 0.19
N LEU A 74 -16.12 -12.58 0.13
CA LEU A 74 -16.20 -11.74 1.32
C LEU A 74 -17.24 -12.34 2.30
N THR A 75 -16.75 -13.12 3.25
CA THR A 75 -17.43 -13.27 4.53
C THR A 75 -17.05 -12.03 5.32
N ILE A 76 -17.98 -11.08 5.44
CA ILE A 76 -17.82 -9.96 6.37
C ILE A 76 -17.77 -10.63 7.74
N ASP A 77 -16.59 -10.73 8.33
CA ASP A 77 -16.49 -11.03 9.75
C ASP A 77 -16.87 -9.73 10.47
N PRO A 78 -18.00 -9.67 11.19
CA PRO A 78 -18.31 -8.50 11.98
C PRO A 78 -17.29 -8.45 13.10
N GLU A 79 -16.39 -7.46 13.07
CA GLU A 79 -15.51 -7.18 14.19
C GLU A 79 -16.37 -7.08 15.47
N THR A 80 -16.01 -7.91 16.45
CA THR A 80 -16.58 -7.94 17.81
C THR A 80 -15.68 -7.14 18.74
#